data_AF-A0A8J2NNR0-F1
#
_entry.id   AF-A0A8J2NNR0-F1
#
_cell.length_a   1.000
_cell.length_b   1.000
_cell.length_c   1.000
_cell.angle_alpha   90.00
_cell.angle_beta   90.00
_cell.angle_gamma   90.00
#
_symmetry.space_group_name_H-M   'P 1'
#
loop_
_entity.id
_entity.type
_entity.pdbx_description
1 polymer ?
#
loop_
_entity_poly.entity_id
_entity_poly.type
_entity_poly.pdbx_seq_one_letter_code
_entity_poly.pdbx_strand_id
1 'polypeptide(L)' 'EAFETVTDVEKKCLGERGAHVPIGQALFNTVVYILGPDLELVSEGQIGEIYIAGYNLATGYVGLGTS' A
#
# COMPACT_ATOMS: atom_id res chain seq x y z
N GLU A 1 14.49 -17.84 -1.75
CA GLU A 1 13.29 -17.36 -2.48
C GLU A 1 12.98 -15.93 -2.08
N ALA A 2 13.59 -14.97 -2.80
CA ALA A 2 13.48 -13.55 -2.48
C ALA A 2 12.10 -13.04 -2.93
N PHE A 3 11.25 -12.69 -1.97
CA PHE A 3 10.12 -11.81 -2.25
C PHE A 3 10.72 -10.50 -2.76
N GLU A 4 10.40 -10.15 -4.00
CA GLU A 4 10.85 -8.93 -4.64
C GLU A 4 10.19 -7.77 -3.90
N THR A 5 10.87 -7.27 -2.87
CA THR A 5 10.47 -6.04 -2.19
C THR A 5 10.55 -4.94 -3.23
N VAL A 6 9.39 -4.43 -3.66
CA VAL A 6 9.32 -3.25 -4.52
C VAL A 6 9.71 -2.05 -3.66
N THR A 7 11.02 -1.86 -3.51
CA THR A 7 11.62 -0.58 -3.14
C THR A 7 11.67 0.26 -4.41
N ASP A 8 11.08 1.46 -4.33
CA ASP A 8 10.88 2.44 -5.39
C ASP A 8 9.66 2.22 -6.30
N VAL A 9 8.57 2.91 -5.94
CA VAL A 9 7.58 3.35 -6.94
C VAL A 9 8.15 4.61 -7.58
N GLU A 10 8.74 4.44 -8.76
CA GLU A 10 9.28 5.55 -9.55
C GLU A 10 8.17 6.55 -9.90
N LYS A 11 8.44 7.84 -9.67
CA LYS A 11 7.49 8.93 -9.93
C LYS A 11 7.15 9.00 -11.42
N LYS A 12 5.91 8.68 -11.75
CA LYS A 12 5.28 9.13 -13.00
C LYS A 12 4.00 9.90 -12.71
N CYS A 13 4.14 11.20 -12.49
CA CYS A 13 2.99 12.11 -12.53
C CYS A 13 2.52 12.22 -13.99
N LEU A 14 1.63 11.33 -14.41
CA LEU A 14 1.01 11.33 -15.73
C LEU A 14 -0.12 12.36 -15.81
N GLY A 15 0.25 13.63 -15.97
CA GLY A 15 -0.56 14.64 -16.66
C GLY A 15 -1.81 15.19 -15.97
N GLU A 16 -2.10 16.45 -16.26
CA GLU A 16 -3.24 17.22 -15.76
C GLU A 16 -4.59 16.60 -16.17
N ARG A 17 -5.27 15.97 -15.22
CA ARG A 17 -6.74 15.92 -15.11
C ARG A 17 -7.14 15.75 -13.63
N GLY A 18 -7.46 16.87 -12.97
CA GLY A 18 -8.25 16.91 -11.74
C GLY A 18 -7.48 16.80 -10.41
N ALA A 19 -7.10 17.95 -9.86
CA ALA A 19 -7.08 18.36 -8.43
C ALA A 19 -6.85 17.33 -7.29
N HIS A 20 -6.13 16.22 -7.49
CA HIS A 20 -5.81 15.29 -6.40
C HIS A 20 -4.30 15.23 -6.19
N VAL A 21 -3.88 15.74 -5.03
CA VAL A 21 -2.51 15.56 -4.53
C VAL A 21 -2.36 14.09 -4.13
N PRO A 22 -1.36 13.35 -4.65
CA PRO A 22 -1.15 11.96 -4.26
C PRO A 22 -0.79 11.89 -2.77
N ILE A 23 -1.23 10.82 -2.11
CA ILE A 23 -0.96 10.57 -0.67
C ILE A 23 0.55 10.44 -0.42
N GLY A 24 1.31 10.03 -1.45
CA GLY A 24 2.77 9.98 -1.43
C GLY A 24 3.29 8.55 -1.54
N GLN A 25 4.44 8.30 -0.93
CA GLN A 25 5.10 7.00 -0.88
C GLN A 25 5.03 6.42 0.54
N ALA A 26 5.26 5.12 0.65
CA ALA A 26 5.31 4.45 1.94
C ALA A 26 6.44 5.02 2.83
N LEU A 27 6.20 5.04 4.14
CA LEU A 27 7.23 5.36 5.13
C LEU A 27 8.26 4.22 5.21
N PHE A 28 9.42 4.51 5.82
CA PHE A 28 10.40 3.47 6.14
C PHE A 28 9.77 2.33 6.95
N ASN A 29 10.15 1.10 6.61
CA ASN A 29 9.65 -0.14 7.22
C ASN A 29 8.12 -0.34 7.09
N THR A 30 7.47 0.38 6.19
CA THR A 30 6.07 0.20 5.81
C THR A 30 5.99 -0.26 4.38
N VAL A 31 5.12 -1.23 4.12
CA VAL A 31 4.78 -1.69 2.77
C VAL A 31 3.31 -1.37 2.52
N VAL A 32 3.01 -0.86 1.32
CA VAL A 32 1.64 -0.55 0.89
C VAL A 32 1.34 -1.37 -0.34
N TYR A 33 0.22 -2.09 -0.32
CA TYR A 33 -0.30 -2.86 -1.44
C TYR A 33 -1.64 -2.30 -1.88
N ILE A 34 -1.90 -2.37 -3.18
CA ILE A 34 -3.24 -2.15 -3.74
C ILE A 34 -3.73 -3.51 -4.22
N LEU A 35 -4.75 -4.06 -3.54
CA LEU A 35 -5.25 -5.40 -3.78
C LEU A 35 -6.64 -5.39 -4.40
N GLY A 36 -6.89 -6.38 -5.26
CA GLY A 36 -8.22 -6.69 -5.77
C GLY A 36 -9.01 -7.58 -4.81
N PRO A 37 -10.26 -7.94 -5.17
CA PRO A 37 -11.13 -8.78 -4.35
C PRO A 37 -10.54 -10.15 -3.98
N ASP A 38 -9.70 -10.69 -4.85
CA ASP A 38 -9.06 -12.00 -4.67
C ASP A 38 -7.76 -11.92 -3.83
N LEU A 39 -7.47 -10.76 -3.23
CA LEU A 39 -6.24 -10.46 -2.48
C LEU A 39 -4.95 -10.56 -3.30
N GLU A 40 -5.07 -10.41 -4.62
CA GLU A 40 -3.94 -10.31 -5.55
C GLU A 40 -3.63 -8.84 -5.87
N LEU A 41 -2.37 -8.57 -6.23
CA LEU A 41 -1.94 -7.23 -6.64
C LEU A 41 -2.68 -6.78 -7.91
N VAL A 42 -3.22 -5.57 -7.88
CA VAL A 42 -3.77 -4.96 -9.09
C VAL A 42 -2.65 -4.38 -9.96
N SER A 43 -2.88 -4.29 -11.28
CA SER A 43 -1.93 -3.62 -12.19
C SER A 43 -1.89 -2.11 -11.97
N GLU A 44 -0.83 -1.45 -12.44
CA GLU A 44 -0.66 0.00 -12.34
C GLU A 44 -1.87 0.76 -12.91
N GLY A 45 -2.37 1.75 -12.15
CA GLY A 45 -3.50 2.59 -12.54
C GLY A 45 -4.88 1.97 -12.34
N GLN A 46 -4.98 0.71 -11.92
CA GLN A 46 -6.26 0.10 -11.56
C GLN A 46 -6.67 0.45 -10.13
N ILE A 47 -7.98 0.43 -9.89
CA ILE A 47 -8.57 0.67 -8.58
C ILE A 47 -8.49 -0.63 -7.77
N GLY A 48 -8.10 -0.51 -6.51
CA GLY A 48 -8.15 -1.58 -5.53
C GLY A 48 -8.18 -1.02 -4.10
N GLU A 49 -8.20 -1.93 -3.14
CA GLU A 49 -8.19 -1.60 -1.72
C GLU A 49 -6.76 -1.44 -1.21
N ILE A 50 -6.55 -0.46 -0.32
CA ILE A 50 -5.23 -0.19 0.27
C ILE A 50 -5.01 -1.11 1.46
N TYR A 51 -3.93 -1.87 1.42
CA TYR A 51 -3.44 -2.69 2.53
C TYR A 51 -2.07 -2.21 2.99
N ILE A 52 -1.86 -2.15 4.31
CA ILE A 52 -0.61 -1.69 4.91
C ILE A 52 0.00 -2.84 5.70
N ALA A 53 1.30 -3.05 5.52
CA ALA A 53 2.08 -4.05 6.25
C ALA A 53 3.39 -3.45 6.78
N GLY A 54 4.10 -4.22 7.60
CA GLY A 54 5.42 -3.87 8.12
C GLY A 54 5.42 -3.49 9.59
N TYR A 55 6.50 -2.84 10.01
CA TYR A 55 6.82 -2.65 11.43
C TYR A 55 5.88 -1.68 12.15
N ASN A 56 5.32 -0.72 11.42
CA ASN A 56 4.50 0.36 11.99
C ASN A 56 3.03 -0.05 12.24
N LEU A 57 2.69 -1.34 12.13
CA LEU A 57 1.34 -1.83 12.45
C LEU A 57 1.11 -1.84 13.96
N ALA A 58 -0.11 -1.48 14.36
CA ALA A 58 -0.56 -1.68 15.73
C ALA A 58 -0.61 -3.18 16.07
N THR A 59 -0.41 -3.53 17.35
CA THR A 59 -0.47 -4.91 17.83
C THR A 59 -1.89 -5.49 17.82
N GLY A 60 -2.90 -4.63 17.72
CA GLY A 60 -4.29 -5.00 17.69
C GLY A 60 -5.17 -3.90 18.27
N TYR A 61 -6.45 -4.21 18.42
CA TYR A 61 -7.42 -3.32 19.02
C TYR A 61 -7.50 -3.57 20.53
N VAL A 62 -7.35 -2.51 21.31
CA VAL A 62 -7.51 -2.58 22.77
C VAL A 62 -8.92 -3.07 23.11
N GLY A 63 -9.02 -4.05 24.00
CA GLY A 63 -10.30 -4.59 24.46
C GLY A 63 -10.94 -5.66 23.57
N LEU A 64 -10.36 -5.96 22.39
CA LEU A 64 -10.84 -7.05 21.53
C LEU A 64 -10.12 -8.38 21.74
N GLY A 65 -9.10 -8.41 22.62
CA GLY A 65 -8.37 -9.63 22.97
C GLY A 65 -7.60 -10.21 21.79
N THR A 66 -6.27 -10.24 21.89
CA THR A 66 -5.50 -11.18 21.07
C THR A 66 -5.50 -12.51 21.81
N SER A 67 -5.70 -13.62 21.09
CA SER A 67 -5.58 -14.97 21.67
C SER A 67 -4.27 -15.16 22.43
#